data_AF-A0A382E913-F1
#
_entry.id   AF-A0A382E913-F1
#
_cell.length_a   1.000
_cell.length_b   1.000
_cell.length_c   1.000
_cell.angle_alpha   90.00
_cell.angle_beta   90.00
_cell.angle_gamma   90.00
#
_symmetry.space_group_name_H-M   'P 1'
#
loop_
_entity.id
_entity.type
_entity.pdbx_description
1 polymer ?
#
loop_
_entity_poly.entity_id
_entity_poly.type
_entity_poly.pdbx_seq_one_letter_code
_entity_poly.pdbx_strand_id
1 'polypeptide(L)'
;MYRLYFNLFIISWIHSQDLQITIVGEMNMDAPVLGPIKMTFDQTVAPGFLKAEEKIEAGRFYARWLINGETGEIMIDGTEKILKYDKDEEEYWLQSPEDYFKAPDTSSEDTKSISFSISSDDDEDDTPPKSTRTGGKEIEILHGFRTKKWITTISFSEKKMVFEEWFVDKLPLMELSDSLESAIKTKFNPGQDTVELEQFDFSSNIFIRGMDSLTTLEPIPGHAVKINFLVYEESDDPKMAVGFEILELYAEPVDTGYFVIPEVYERVEKD
;
A
#
# COMPACT_ATOMS: atom_id res chain seq x y z
N MET A 1 -51.96 29.34 -33.94
CA MET A 1 -51.42 28.00 -33.62
C MET A 1 -49.91 28.11 -33.48
N TYR A 2 -49.40 28.17 -32.25
CA TYR A 2 -48.00 27.83 -31.97
C TYR A 2 -48.01 27.00 -30.68
N ARG A 3 -47.68 25.72 -30.83
CA ARG A 3 -47.54 24.77 -29.73
C ARG A 3 -46.21 25.06 -29.03
N LEU A 4 -46.26 25.49 -27.77
CA LEU A 4 -45.09 25.56 -26.91
C LEU A 4 -44.78 24.12 -26.47
N TYR A 5 -43.75 23.52 -27.05
CA TYR A 5 -43.22 22.23 -26.58
C TYR A 5 -42.47 22.48 -25.27
N PHE A 6 -43.09 22.10 -24.16
CA PHE A 6 -42.46 22.03 -22.85
C PHE A 6 -41.50 20.84 -22.86
N ASN A 7 -40.25 21.07 -23.27
CA ASN A 7 -39.17 20.10 -23.10
C ASN A 7 -38.80 20.05 -21.61
N LEU A 8 -39.40 19.09 -20.90
CA LEU A 8 -38.89 18.56 -19.64
C LEU A 8 -37.52 17.94 -19.92
N PHE A 9 -36.46 18.74 -19.84
CA PHE A 9 -35.15 18.21 -19.48
C PHE A 9 -35.24 17.80 -18.01
N ILE A 10 -35.68 16.57 -17.76
CA ILE A 10 -35.34 15.88 -16.52
C ILE A 10 -33.84 15.62 -16.64
N ILE A 11 -33.04 16.61 -16.26
CA ILE A 11 -31.69 16.37 -15.80
C ILE A 11 -31.91 15.53 -14.56
N SER A 12 -31.85 14.22 -14.73
CA SER A 12 -31.65 13.31 -13.63
C SER A 12 -30.47 13.87 -12.86
N TRP A 13 -30.75 14.39 -11.67
CA TRP A 13 -29.80 14.48 -10.58
C TRP A 13 -29.17 13.10 -10.47
N ILE A 14 -28.05 12.91 -11.16
CA ILE A 14 -27.07 11.92 -10.74
C ILE A 14 -26.65 12.50 -9.40
N HIS A 15 -27.32 12.03 -8.35
CA HIS A 15 -26.74 12.07 -7.01
C HIS A 15 -25.30 11.61 -7.22
N SER A 16 -24.34 12.36 -6.69
CA SER A 16 -22.97 11.87 -6.51
C SER A 16 -23.08 10.39 -6.15
N GLN A 17 -22.73 9.50 -7.07
CA GLN A 17 -22.83 8.08 -6.78
C GLN A 17 -21.77 7.87 -5.71
N ASP A 18 -22.21 7.61 -4.48
CA ASP A 18 -21.32 7.13 -3.45
C ASP A 18 -20.81 5.78 -3.97
N LEU A 19 -19.56 5.79 -4.41
CA LEU A 19 -18.83 4.62 -4.88
C LEU A 19 -17.92 4.15 -3.75
N GLN A 20 -17.79 2.85 -3.60
CA GLN A 20 -16.68 2.23 -2.88
C GLN A 20 -15.65 1.74 -3.88
N ILE A 21 -14.38 1.87 -3.53
CA ILE A 21 -13.26 1.37 -4.32
C ILE A 21 -12.58 0.27 -3.52
N THR A 22 -12.33 -0.84 -4.18
CA THR A 22 -11.62 -1.97 -3.60
C THR A 22 -10.29 -2.17 -4.31
N ILE A 23 -9.24 -2.35 -3.52
CA ILE A 23 -7.88 -2.67 -3.93
C ILE A 23 -7.52 -4.00 -3.29
N VAL A 24 -7.20 -5.00 -4.12
CA VAL A 24 -6.67 -6.28 -3.66
C VAL A 24 -5.25 -6.43 -4.18
N GLY A 25 -4.33 -6.78 -3.30
CA GLY A 25 -2.95 -7.00 -3.69
C GLY A 25 -2.23 -8.01 -2.82
N GLU A 26 -1.01 -8.31 -3.25
CA GLU A 26 -0.10 -9.15 -2.48
C GLU A 26 1.29 -8.53 -2.41
N MET A 27 1.95 -8.79 -1.30
CA MET A 27 3.35 -8.52 -1.08
C MET A 27 4.05 -9.82 -0.70
N ASN A 28 5.20 -10.08 -1.30
CA ASN A 28 6.06 -11.21 -0.95
C ASN A 28 7.41 -10.65 -0.54
N MET A 29 7.99 -11.17 0.53
CA MET A 29 9.29 -10.73 1.02
C MET A 29 10.10 -11.95 1.39
N ASP A 30 11.31 -12.06 0.86
CA ASP A 30 12.31 -13.01 1.34
C ASP A 30 13.46 -12.21 1.94
N ALA A 31 13.55 -12.28 3.27
CA ALA A 31 14.55 -11.54 4.04
C ALA A 31 15.40 -12.47 4.89
N PRO A 32 16.67 -12.09 5.15
CA PRO A 32 17.52 -12.83 6.07
C PRO A 32 16.82 -13.03 7.41
N VAL A 33 17.03 -14.20 8.03
CA VAL A 33 16.41 -14.61 9.31
C VAL A 33 14.91 -14.89 9.23
N LEU A 34 14.06 -14.03 8.65
CA LEU A 34 12.61 -14.29 8.62
C LEU A 34 12.22 -15.30 7.53
N GLY A 35 13.01 -15.36 6.44
CA GLY A 35 12.70 -16.17 5.27
C GLY A 35 11.51 -15.63 4.48
N PRO A 36 10.87 -16.47 3.65
CA PRO A 36 9.77 -16.02 2.81
C PRO A 36 8.53 -15.72 3.65
N ILE A 37 7.99 -14.52 3.48
CA ILE A 37 6.74 -14.03 4.03
C ILE A 37 5.85 -13.64 2.84
N LYS A 38 4.60 -14.06 2.88
CA LYS A 38 3.56 -13.60 1.97
C LYS A 38 2.54 -12.81 2.76
N MET A 39 2.18 -11.64 2.26
CA MET A 39 1.13 -10.79 2.77
C MET A 39 0.10 -10.58 1.67
N THR A 40 -1.19 -10.74 1.96
CA THR A 40 -2.27 -10.33 1.06
C THR A 40 -3.09 -9.27 1.75
N PHE A 41 -3.48 -8.24 1.02
CA PHE A 41 -4.28 -7.15 1.55
C PHE A 41 -5.51 -6.91 0.67
N ASP A 42 -6.62 -6.57 1.32
CA ASP A 42 -7.87 -6.12 0.72
C ASP A 42 -8.27 -4.82 1.42
N GLN A 43 -8.24 -3.73 0.69
CA GLN A 43 -8.68 -2.43 1.19
C GLN A 43 -9.88 -1.95 0.38
N THR A 44 -10.96 -1.66 1.08
CA THR A 44 -12.15 -1.05 0.51
C THR A 44 -12.43 0.29 1.18
N VAL A 45 -12.56 1.34 0.37
CA VAL A 45 -12.79 2.70 0.85
C VAL A 45 -14.01 3.31 0.17
N ALA A 46 -14.85 3.99 0.95
CA ALA A 46 -16.04 4.70 0.51
C ALA A 46 -16.11 6.07 1.19
N PRO A 47 -16.98 6.99 0.74
CA PRO A 47 -17.24 8.25 1.44
C PRO A 47 -17.62 8.02 2.92
N GLY A 48 -16.67 8.30 3.83
CA GLY A 48 -16.86 8.14 5.27
C GLY A 48 -16.69 6.72 5.81
N PHE A 49 -16.22 5.76 5.00
CA PHE A 49 -15.93 4.41 5.46
C PHE A 49 -14.59 3.90 4.93
N LEU A 50 -13.86 3.17 5.76
CA LEU A 50 -12.69 2.40 5.35
C LEU A 50 -12.76 1.04 6.02
N LYS A 51 -12.45 0.01 5.24
CA LYS A 51 -12.21 -1.34 5.74
C LYS A 51 -10.94 -1.85 5.08
N ALA A 52 -9.99 -2.30 5.89
CA ALA A 52 -8.76 -2.92 5.41
C ALA A 52 -8.57 -4.26 6.10
N GLU A 53 -8.23 -5.27 5.33
CA GLU A 53 -7.97 -6.62 5.79
C GLU A 53 -6.60 -7.06 5.29
N GLU A 54 -5.84 -7.69 6.17
CA GLU A 54 -4.49 -8.15 5.89
C GLU A 54 -4.31 -9.57 6.39
N LYS A 55 -3.67 -10.39 5.58
CA LYS A 55 -3.30 -11.75 5.94
C LYS A 55 -1.81 -11.93 5.75
N ILE A 56 -1.12 -12.38 6.78
CA ILE A 56 0.32 -12.64 6.75
C ILE A 56 0.58 -14.13 6.92
N GLU A 57 1.38 -14.71 6.03
CA GLU A 57 1.77 -16.10 6.01
C GLU A 57 3.30 -16.24 5.89
N ALA A 58 3.94 -16.72 6.95
CA ALA A 58 5.36 -16.99 6.98
C ALA A 58 5.68 -18.43 6.54
N GLY A 59 6.70 -18.59 5.69
CA GLY A 59 7.19 -19.89 5.27
C GLY A 59 7.92 -20.65 6.40
N ARG A 60 8.68 -19.93 7.23
CA ARG A 60 9.46 -20.53 8.33
C ARG A 60 8.61 -20.82 9.56
N PHE A 61 8.76 -22.02 10.13
CA PHE A 61 7.94 -22.49 11.26
C PHE A 61 7.91 -21.53 12.45
N TYR A 62 9.05 -21.01 12.92
CA TYR A 62 9.08 -20.09 14.06
C TYR A 62 8.49 -18.71 13.75
N ALA A 63 8.63 -18.24 12.51
CA ALA A 63 8.03 -16.99 12.08
C ALA A 63 6.50 -17.09 12.07
N ARG A 64 5.94 -18.26 11.73
CA ARG A 64 4.49 -18.49 11.76
C ARG A 64 3.87 -18.15 13.11
N TRP A 65 4.49 -18.60 14.20
CA TRP A 65 4.00 -18.30 15.56
C TRP A 65 4.06 -16.81 15.93
N LEU A 66 4.88 -16.02 15.25
CA LEU A 66 5.14 -14.63 15.60
C LEU A 66 4.36 -13.64 14.75
N ILE A 67 4.12 -13.96 13.48
CA ILE A 67 3.59 -12.98 12.51
C ILE A 67 2.43 -13.50 11.67
N ASN A 68 2.09 -14.79 11.72
CA ASN A 68 0.87 -15.22 11.03
C ASN A 68 -0.34 -14.65 11.74
N GLY A 69 -1.30 -14.22 10.93
CA GLY A 69 -2.60 -13.77 11.39
C GLY A 69 -3.37 -13.20 10.22
N GLU A 70 -4.68 -13.22 10.34
CA GLU A 70 -5.61 -12.51 9.47
C GLU A 70 -6.34 -11.45 10.28
N THR A 71 -5.95 -10.18 10.11
CA THR A 71 -6.50 -9.08 10.88
C THR A 71 -7.20 -8.08 9.97
N GLY A 72 -8.07 -7.27 10.54
CA GLY A 72 -8.66 -6.17 9.81
C GLY A 72 -8.99 -4.98 10.69
N GLU A 73 -9.32 -3.88 10.02
CA GLU A 73 -9.74 -2.64 10.63
C GLU A 73 -10.94 -2.05 9.90
N ILE A 74 -11.79 -1.36 10.65
CA ILE A 74 -12.92 -0.59 10.12
C ILE A 74 -12.89 0.80 10.76
N MET A 75 -12.93 1.82 9.91
CA MET A 75 -13.14 3.21 10.29
C MET A 75 -14.48 3.70 9.73
N ILE A 76 -15.28 4.35 10.56
CA ILE A 76 -16.59 4.89 10.18
C ILE A 76 -16.66 6.34 10.62
N ASP A 77 -16.93 7.25 9.70
CA ASP A 77 -17.10 8.66 10.01
C ASP A 77 -18.21 8.87 11.06
N GLY A 78 -17.91 9.68 12.08
CA GLY A 78 -18.79 9.94 13.21
C GLY A 78 -18.63 8.95 14.38
N THR A 79 -17.79 7.91 14.28
CA THR A 79 -17.41 7.10 15.44
C THR A 79 -16.19 7.65 16.16
N GLU A 80 -16.14 7.50 17.48
CA GLU A 80 -15.00 7.97 18.28
C GLU A 80 -13.81 6.99 18.27
N LYS A 81 -14.04 5.74 17.86
CA LYS A 81 -13.05 4.66 17.91
C LYS A 81 -12.92 3.98 16.56
N ILE A 82 -11.73 3.43 16.34
CA ILE A 82 -11.39 2.56 15.21
C ILE A 82 -11.65 1.14 15.65
N LEU A 83 -12.38 0.39 14.85
CA LEU A 83 -12.65 -1.00 15.13
C LEU A 83 -11.50 -1.85 14.55
N LYS A 84 -11.00 -2.79 15.34
CA LYS A 84 -9.97 -3.76 14.95
C LYS A 84 -10.49 -5.16 15.21
N TYR A 85 -10.13 -6.12 14.38
CA TYR A 85 -10.57 -7.50 14.52
C TYR A 85 -9.53 -8.50 14.04
N ASP A 86 -9.62 -9.70 14.60
CA ASP A 86 -8.84 -10.87 14.22
C ASP A 86 -9.81 -11.94 13.71
N LYS A 87 -9.61 -12.40 12.47
CA LYS A 87 -10.49 -13.38 11.84
C LYS A 87 -10.17 -14.81 12.25
N ASP A 88 -8.94 -15.09 12.68
CA ASP A 88 -8.54 -16.42 13.15
C ASP A 88 -9.11 -16.70 14.55
N GLU A 89 -9.15 -15.67 15.40
CA GLU A 89 -9.70 -15.74 16.76
C GLU A 89 -11.21 -15.42 16.82
N GLU A 90 -11.79 -14.86 15.75
CA GLU A 90 -13.16 -14.33 15.74
C GLU A 90 -13.38 -13.27 16.85
N GLU A 91 -12.40 -12.42 17.09
CA GLU A 91 -12.43 -11.40 18.14
C GLU A 91 -12.35 -9.97 17.57
N TYR A 92 -12.93 -8.99 18.26
CA TYR A 92 -12.79 -7.58 17.92
C TYR A 92 -12.59 -6.69 19.15
N TRP A 93 -11.88 -5.58 18.96
CA TRP A 93 -11.65 -4.56 19.98
C TRP A 93 -11.76 -3.16 19.38
N LEU A 94 -11.84 -2.15 20.24
CA LEU A 94 -11.98 -0.75 19.85
C LEU A 94 -10.75 0.04 20.27
N GLN A 95 -9.99 0.53 19.29
CA GLN A 95 -8.80 1.34 19.51
C GLN A 95 -9.14 2.84 19.44
N SER A 96 -8.51 3.64 20.29
CA SER A 96 -8.66 5.10 20.21
C SER A 96 -7.85 5.65 19.03
N PRO A 97 -8.31 6.74 18.37
CA PRO A 97 -7.53 7.38 17.31
C PRO A 97 -6.20 7.91 17.82
N GLU A 98 -6.15 8.42 19.06
CA GLU A 98 -4.90 8.89 19.67
C GLU A 98 -3.85 7.78 19.74
N ASP A 99 -4.24 6.56 20.12
CA ASP A 99 -3.33 5.41 20.17
C ASP A 99 -2.99 4.88 18.76
N TYR A 100 -3.94 4.90 17.83
CA TYR A 100 -3.74 4.42 16.46
C TYR A 100 -2.76 5.31 15.68
N PHE A 101 -2.89 6.63 15.80
CA PHE A 101 -2.03 7.59 15.11
C PHE A 101 -0.80 8.00 15.92
N LYS A 102 -0.61 7.43 17.12
CA LYS A 102 0.59 7.67 17.91
C LYS A 102 1.80 7.17 17.12
N ALA A 103 2.74 8.07 16.82
CA ALA A 103 4.02 7.67 16.24
C ALA A 103 4.67 6.61 17.14
N PRO A 104 5.22 5.51 16.57
CA PRO A 104 5.93 4.52 17.35
C PRO A 104 7.05 5.23 18.12
N ASP A 105 7.07 5.05 19.46
CA ASP A 105 8.16 5.55 20.28
C ASP A 105 9.44 4.84 19.79
N THR A 106 10.34 5.54 19.10
CA THR A 106 11.61 5.00 18.56
C THR A 106 12.60 4.58 19.66
N SER A 107 12.13 4.42 20.90
CA SER A 107 12.87 4.02 22.09
C SER A 107 12.40 2.70 22.71
N SER A 108 11.35 2.06 22.19
CA SER A 108 10.86 0.76 22.69
C SER A 108 10.85 -0.31 21.59
N GLU A 109 11.39 -1.49 21.94
CA GLU A 109 11.68 -2.63 21.08
C GLU A 109 10.44 -3.38 20.52
N ASP A 110 9.22 -2.85 20.68
CA ASP A 110 7.98 -3.64 20.49
C ASP A 110 7.06 -3.17 19.34
N THR A 111 7.46 -2.22 18.49
CA THR A 111 6.69 -1.90 17.27
C THR A 111 7.32 -2.53 16.04
N LYS A 112 6.65 -3.55 15.48
CA LYS A 112 7.01 -4.23 14.22
C LYS A 112 6.74 -3.33 13.00
N SER A 113 7.34 -2.14 12.96
CA SER A 113 7.52 -1.43 11.70
C SER A 113 8.79 -2.01 11.04
N ILE A 114 8.62 -2.65 9.88
CA ILE A 114 9.78 -3.08 9.09
C ILE A 114 10.35 -1.82 8.42
N SER A 115 11.14 -1.06 9.17
CA SER A 115 11.93 0.03 8.59
C SER A 115 13.15 -0.56 7.90
N PHE A 116 13.20 -0.47 6.58
CA PHE A 116 14.38 -0.82 5.81
C PHE A 116 15.41 0.30 5.94
N SER A 117 16.18 0.30 7.03
CA SER A 117 17.41 1.06 7.09
C SER A 117 18.45 0.35 6.23
N ILE A 118 18.62 0.82 4.99
CA ILE A 118 19.89 0.61 4.27
C ILE A 118 20.90 1.48 5.02
N SER A 119 21.54 0.90 6.03
CA SER A 119 22.78 1.46 6.56
C SER A 119 23.82 1.32 5.45
N SER A 120 24.18 2.46 4.87
CA SER A 120 25.52 2.61 4.31
C SER A 120 26.44 2.57 5.53
N ASP A 121 27.05 1.41 5.79
CA ASP A 121 28.26 1.42 6.61
C ASP A 121 29.23 2.38 5.92
N ASP A 122 29.81 3.25 6.74
CA ASP A 122 30.64 4.40 6.38
C ASP A 122 32.00 3.92 5.87
N ASP A 123 31.98 3.08 4.82
CA ASP A 123 33.16 2.74 4.05
C ASP A 123 33.40 3.87 3.06
N GLU A 124 34.59 4.46 3.18
CA GLU A 124 35.16 5.58 2.43
C GLU A 124 35.26 5.33 0.90
N ASP A 125 34.20 4.88 0.23
CA ASP A 125 34.15 4.80 -1.22
C ASP A 125 33.36 6.00 -1.77
N ASP A 126 34.11 7.07 -2.06
CA ASP A 126 33.64 8.33 -2.68
C ASP A 126 33.18 8.12 -4.16
N THR A 127 32.92 6.88 -4.56
CA THR A 127 32.47 6.52 -5.90
C THR A 127 30.96 6.75 -6.02
N PRO A 128 30.52 7.67 -6.89
CA PRO A 128 29.09 7.93 -7.06
C PRO A 128 28.35 6.69 -7.59
N PRO A 129 27.11 6.45 -7.14
CA PRO A 129 26.34 5.28 -7.52
C PRO A 129 26.11 5.24 -9.03
N LYS A 130 26.29 4.07 -9.63
CA LYS A 130 26.00 3.86 -11.06
C LYS A 130 24.55 3.43 -11.20
N SER A 131 23.75 4.26 -11.85
CA SER A 131 22.35 3.98 -12.13
C SER A 131 22.13 3.77 -13.63
N THR A 132 21.38 2.73 -13.99
CA THR A 132 20.98 2.44 -15.36
C THR A 132 19.50 2.07 -15.39
N ARG A 133 18.81 2.44 -16.47
CA ARG A 133 17.42 2.07 -16.67
C ARG A 133 17.21 1.58 -18.09
N THR A 134 16.45 0.51 -18.22
CA THR A 134 16.04 -0.06 -19.51
C THR A 134 14.54 -0.40 -19.47
N GLY A 135 13.92 -0.57 -20.63
CA GLY A 135 12.49 -0.87 -20.75
C GLY A 135 11.66 0.30 -21.28
N GLY A 136 10.36 0.29 -21.00
CA GLY A 136 9.43 1.37 -21.34
C GLY A 136 8.90 1.40 -22.77
N LYS A 137 9.28 0.43 -23.62
CA LYS A 137 8.92 0.40 -25.04
C LYS A 137 7.73 -0.50 -25.36
N GLU A 138 7.66 -1.64 -24.69
CA GLU A 138 6.63 -2.66 -24.92
C GLU A 138 5.49 -2.50 -23.92
N ILE A 139 4.27 -2.74 -24.41
CA ILE A 139 3.07 -2.73 -23.58
C ILE A 139 2.76 -4.18 -23.22
N GLU A 140 2.68 -4.45 -21.92
CA GLU A 140 2.26 -5.71 -21.35
C GLU A 140 0.86 -5.55 -20.72
N ILE A 141 0.09 -6.63 -20.65
CA ILE A 141 -1.19 -6.64 -19.94
C ILE A 141 -1.03 -7.49 -18.68
N LEU A 142 -1.17 -6.86 -17.52
CA LEU A 142 -1.07 -7.50 -16.21
C LEU A 142 -2.38 -7.24 -15.46
N HIS A 143 -3.14 -8.27 -15.11
CA HIS A 143 -4.45 -8.15 -14.41
C HIS A 143 -5.43 -7.13 -15.03
N GLY A 144 -5.39 -6.97 -16.36
CA GLY A 144 -6.20 -5.98 -17.08
C GLY A 144 -5.60 -4.58 -17.17
N PHE A 145 -4.52 -4.29 -16.43
CA PHE A 145 -3.73 -3.07 -16.56
C PHE A 145 -2.86 -3.12 -17.81
N ARG A 146 -2.82 -2.02 -18.56
CA ARG A 146 -1.87 -1.83 -19.68
C ARG A 146 -0.60 -1.20 -19.12
N THR A 147 0.44 -2.01 -18.97
CA THR A 147 1.66 -1.62 -18.28
C THR A 147 2.83 -1.48 -19.24
N LYS A 148 3.85 -0.74 -18.82
CA LYS A 148 5.18 -0.75 -19.43
C LYS A 148 6.16 -1.26 -18.39
N LYS A 149 6.91 -2.31 -18.72
CA LYS A 149 7.96 -2.84 -17.85
C LYS A 149 9.20 -1.95 -17.92
N TRP A 150 9.73 -1.60 -16.76
CA TRP A 150 10.98 -0.90 -16.55
C TRP A 150 11.89 -1.74 -15.67
N ILE A 151 13.18 -1.71 -15.97
CA ILE A 151 14.21 -2.32 -15.14
C ILE A 151 15.20 -1.23 -14.78
N THR A 152 15.22 -0.86 -13.51
CA THR A 152 16.16 0.12 -12.94
C THR A 152 17.21 -0.63 -12.13
N THR A 153 18.48 -0.45 -12.44
CA THR A 153 19.59 -1.01 -11.66
C THR A 153 20.39 0.14 -11.05
N ILE A 154 20.56 0.09 -9.74
CA ILE A 154 21.40 1.02 -8.97
C ILE A 154 22.52 0.19 -8.36
N SER A 155 23.77 0.56 -8.61
CA SER A 155 24.94 -0.14 -8.11
C SER A 155 25.82 0.80 -7.29
N PHE A 156 26.10 0.35 -6.07
CA PHE A 156 27.13 0.86 -5.17
C PHE A 156 28.34 -0.07 -5.26
N SER A 157 29.42 0.25 -4.54
CA SER A 157 30.67 -0.52 -4.52
C SER A 157 30.46 -2.03 -4.31
N GLU A 158 29.73 -2.40 -3.26
CA GLU A 158 29.52 -3.81 -2.87
C GLU A 158 28.05 -4.26 -2.94
N LYS A 159 27.13 -3.33 -3.19
CA LYS A 159 25.68 -3.59 -3.20
C LYS A 159 25.08 -3.25 -4.55
N LYS A 160 24.23 -4.14 -5.06
CA LYS A 160 23.47 -3.90 -6.30
C LYS A 160 21.99 -4.07 -6.02
N MET A 161 21.22 -3.07 -6.39
CA MET A 161 19.77 -3.04 -6.29
C MET A 161 19.18 -3.10 -7.70
N VAL A 162 18.21 -4.00 -7.89
CA VAL A 162 17.49 -4.16 -9.16
C VAL A 162 16.01 -4.03 -8.88
N PHE A 163 15.36 -3.12 -9.59
CA PHE A 163 13.93 -2.88 -9.56
C PHE A 163 13.36 -3.28 -10.91
N GLU A 164 12.48 -4.29 -10.94
CA GLU A 164 11.62 -4.57 -12.08
C GLU A 164 10.23 -4.05 -11.78
N GLU A 165 9.78 -3.05 -12.54
CA GLU A 165 8.59 -2.28 -12.22
C GLU A 165 7.65 -2.22 -13.42
N TRP A 166 6.36 -2.43 -13.21
CA TRP A 166 5.33 -2.32 -14.23
C TRP A 166 4.49 -1.09 -13.96
N PHE A 167 4.64 -0.08 -14.83
CA PHE A 167 3.97 1.21 -14.67
C PHE A 167 2.77 1.37 -15.59
N VAL A 168 1.72 1.99 -15.05
CA VAL A 168 0.56 2.49 -15.80
C VAL A 168 0.59 4.01 -15.79
N ASP A 169 0.31 4.63 -16.94
CA ASP A 169 0.39 6.08 -17.09
C ASP A 169 -0.58 6.84 -16.15
N LYS A 170 -1.76 6.27 -15.85
CA LYS A 170 -2.77 6.82 -14.93
C LYS A 170 -3.55 5.70 -14.22
N LEU A 171 -3.87 5.90 -12.94
CA LEU A 171 -4.62 4.94 -12.14
C LEU A 171 -5.71 5.66 -11.33
N PRO A 172 -6.76 6.19 -11.99
CA PRO A 172 -7.70 7.13 -11.37
C PRO A 172 -8.51 6.54 -10.20
N LEU A 173 -8.74 5.22 -10.18
CA LEU A 173 -9.39 4.56 -9.05
C LEU A 173 -8.48 4.54 -7.82
N MET A 174 -7.16 4.41 -8.00
CA MET A 174 -6.21 4.51 -6.90
C MET A 174 -6.19 5.94 -6.34
N GLU A 175 -6.08 6.94 -7.22
CA GLU A 175 -6.11 8.35 -6.83
C GLU A 175 -7.40 8.71 -6.03
N LEU A 176 -8.54 8.15 -6.43
CA LEU A 176 -9.80 8.33 -5.71
C LEU A 176 -9.83 7.56 -4.39
N SER A 177 -9.30 6.34 -4.33
CA SER A 177 -9.17 5.57 -3.09
C SER A 177 -8.33 6.31 -2.06
N ASP A 178 -7.14 6.77 -2.45
CA ASP A 178 -6.20 7.50 -1.59
C ASP A 178 -6.83 8.80 -1.08
N SER A 179 -7.59 9.48 -1.94
CA SER A 179 -8.33 10.68 -1.54
C SER A 179 -9.43 10.37 -0.52
N LEU A 180 -10.17 9.27 -0.67
CA LEU A 180 -11.23 8.89 0.27
C LEU A 180 -10.64 8.43 1.60
N GLU A 181 -9.54 7.66 1.55
CA GLU A 181 -8.81 7.19 2.72
C GLU A 181 -8.24 8.37 3.51
N SER A 182 -7.58 9.31 2.83
CA SER A 182 -7.08 10.53 3.45
C SER A 182 -8.20 11.33 4.11
N ALA A 183 -9.36 11.41 3.45
CA ALA A 183 -10.51 12.14 3.97
C ALA A 183 -11.06 11.52 5.28
N ILE A 184 -11.09 10.19 5.41
CA ILE A 184 -11.53 9.54 6.65
C ILE A 184 -10.46 9.60 7.74
N LYS A 185 -9.19 9.29 7.42
CA LYS A 185 -8.09 9.35 8.41
C LYS A 185 -7.92 10.76 8.99
N THR A 186 -8.06 11.81 8.17
CA THR A 186 -8.01 13.21 8.63
C THR A 186 -9.13 13.55 9.63
N LYS A 187 -10.30 12.92 9.53
CA LYS A 187 -11.39 13.14 10.50
C LYS A 187 -11.10 12.51 11.85
N PHE A 188 -10.43 11.36 11.86
CA PHE A 188 -9.98 10.69 13.09
C PHE A 188 -8.75 11.35 13.71
N ASN A 189 -7.92 12.04 12.93
CA ASN A 189 -6.73 12.75 13.42
C ASN A 189 -6.67 14.22 12.93
N PRO A 190 -7.59 15.10 13.40
CA PRO A 190 -7.66 16.47 12.93
C PRO A 190 -6.50 17.31 13.47
N GLY A 191 -5.53 17.63 12.61
CA GLY A 191 -4.48 18.63 12.90
C GLY A 191 -3.11 18.06 13.26
N GLN A 192 -2.87 16.76 13.11
CA GLN A 192 -1.51 16.22 13.02
C GLN A 192 -1.08 16.11 11.55
N ASP A 193 0.24 16.13 11.32
CA ASP A 193 0.79 15.87 9.99
C ASP A 193 0.18 14.56 9.47
N THR A 194 -0.32 14.60 8.24
CA THR A 194 -0.81 13.41 7.54
C THR A 194 0.22 12.31 7.75
N VAL A 195 -0.16 11.23 8.45
CA VAL A 195 0.66 10.01 8.46
C VAL A 195 0.89 9.71 6.99
N GLU A 196 2.13 9.90 6.53
CA GLU A 196 2.50 9.68 5.14
C GLU A 196 1.95 8.30 4.80
N LEU A 197 1.18 8.24 3.72
CA LEU A 197 0.53 7.03 3.25
C LEU A 197 1.54 5.90 3.35
N GLU A 198 1.28 4.92 4.21
CA GLU A 198 1.91 3.59 4.17
C GLU A 198 1.45 2.82 2.92
N GLN A 199 1.19 3.53 1.82
CA GLN A 199 1.31 2.91 0.52
C GLN A 199 2.76 2.48 0.41
N PHE A 200 2.92 1.18 0.26
CA PHE A 200 4.14 0.46 -0.11
C PHE A 200 4.78 1.02 -1.39
N ASP A 201 5.22 2.28 -1.36
CA ASP A 201 6.00 2.88 -2.41
C ASP A 201 7.41 2.30 -2.26
N PHE A 202 7.64 1.18 -2.92
CA PHE A 202 8.95 0.57 -3.09
C PHE A 202 9.52 0.90 -4.47
N SER A 203 8.99 1.93 -5.13
CA SER A 203 9.44 2.29 -6.46
C SER A 203 10.89 2.77 -6.44
N SER A 204 11.60 2.49 -7.52
CA SER A 204 12.91 3.11 -7.77
C SER A 204 12.83 4.63 -7.74
N ASN A 205 11.64 5.22 -7.97
CA ASN A 205 11.41 6.67 -7.91
C ASN A 205 11.83 7.31 -6.58
N ILE A 206 11.67 6.63 -5.44
CA ILE A 206 12.10 7.16 -4.13
C ILE A 206 13.63 7.29 -4.10
N PHE A 207 14.33 6.24 -4.52
CA PHE A 207 15.79 6.22 -4.57
C PHE A 207 16.33 7.26 -5.56
N ILE A 208 15.71 7.38 -6.73
CA ILE A 208 16.08 8.38 -7.73
C ILE A 208 15.89 9.80 -7.21
N ARG A 209 14.79 10.09 -6.50
CA ARG A 209 14.56 11.39 -5.87
C ARG A 209 15.59 11.67 -4.77
N GLY A 210 15.93 10.67 -3.96
CA GLY A 210 16.92 10.80 -2.88
C GLY A 210 18.35 11.00 -3.38
N MET A 211 18.71 10.42 -4.53
CA MET A 211 20.02 10.63 -5.16
C MET A 211 20.16 12.02 -5.80
N ASP A 212 19.05 12.66 -6.16
CA ASP A 212 19.01 14.01 -6.75
C ASP A 212 20.08 14.19 -7.86
N SER A 213 21.09 15.02 -7.63
CA SER A 213 22.16 15.32 -8.60
C SER A 213 23.16 14.19 -8.87
N LEU A 214 23.11 13.08 -8.12
CA LEU A 214 23.99 11.91 -8.31
C LEU A 214 23.53 10.99 -9.47
N THR A 215 22.35 11.25 -10.05
CA THR A 215 21.82 10.51 -11.20
C THR A 215 21.28 11.43 -12.28
N THR A 216 21.20 10.91 -13.51
CA THR A 216 20.54 11.59 -14.64
C THR A 216 19.17 10.99 -14.97
N LEU A 217 18.76 9.97 -14.21
CA LEU A 217 17.46 9.34 -14.39
C LEU A 217 16.36 10.20 -13.78
N GLU A 218 15.32 10.46 -14.56
CA GLU A 218 14.09 11.08 -14.05
C GLU A 218 13.16 10.01 -13.46
N PRO A 219 12.28 10.34 -12.49
CA PRO A 219 11.26 9.42 -12.01
C PRO A 219 10.36 8.92 -13.13
N ILE A 220 9.98 7.64 -13.09
CA ILE A 220 9.02 7.04 -14.02
C ILE A 220 7.65 7.65 -13.73
N PRO A 221 6.96 8.26 -14.73
CA PRO A 221 5.65 8.83 -14.53
C PRO A 221 4.58 7.74 -14.38
N GLY A 222 3.52 8.06 -13.63
CA GLY A 222 2.39 7.17 -13.42
C GLY A 222 2.50 6.38 -12.12
N HIS A 223 1.84 5.21 -12.08
CA HIS A 223 1.72 4.36 -10.89
C HIS A 223 2.28 2.97 -11.17
N ALA A 224 3.07 2.44 -10.25
CA ALA A 224 3.51 1.06 -10.31
C ALA A 224 2.39 0.14 -9.83
N VAL A 225 2.00 -0.83 -10.66
CA VAL A 225 1.02 -1.87 -10.30
C VAL A 225 1.67 -3.20 -9.91
N LYS A 226 2.97 -3.34 -10.22
CA LYS A 226 3.80 -4.45 -9.79
C LYS A 226 5.25 -4.00 -9.66
N ILE A 227 5.92 -4.45 -8.61
CA ILE A 227 7.34 -4.18 -8.34
C ILE A 227 7.99 -5.48 -7.87
N ASN A 228 9.12 -5.84 -8.47
CA ASN A 228 10.06 -6.79 -7.89
C ASN A 228 11.35 -6.04 -7.57
N PHE A 229 11.70 -5.98 -6.30
CA PHE A 229 12.91 -5.37 -5.78
C PHE A 229 13.85 -6.46 -5.29
N LEU A 230 15.08 -6.46 -5.81
CA LEU A 230 16.12 -7.44 -5.50
C LEU A 230 17.37 -6.71 -5.02
N VAL A 231 17.92 -7.15 -3.89
CA VAL A 231 19.18 -6.66 -3.35
C VAL A 231 20.22 -7.78 -3.40
N TYR A 232 21.35 -7.48 -4.03
CA TYR A 232 22.50 -8.36 -4.15
C TYR A 232 23.67 -7.78 -3.33
N GLU A 233 24.35 -8.66 -2.59
CA GLU A 233 25.59 -8.36 -1.87
C GLU A 233 26.60 -9.48 -2.15
N GLU A 234 27.78 -9.11 -2.66
CA GLU A 234 28.97 -9.95 -2.97
C GLU A 234 28.77 -11.22 -3.83
N SER A 235 27.55 -11.74 -3.97
CA SER A 235 27.17 -12.99 -4.63
C SER A 235 26.11 -12.75 -5.71
N ASP A 236 25.95 -13.73 -6.61
CA ASP A 236 24.97 -13.68 -7.68
C ASP A 236 23.53 -13.99 -7.21
N ASP A 237 23.36 -14.50 -5.98
CA ASP A 237 22.06 -14.75 -5.39
C ASP A 237 21.57 -13.50 -4.62
N PRO A 238 20.28 -13.12 -4.74
CA PRO A 238 19.76 -11.97 -4.01
C PRO A 238 19.74 -12.28 -2.52
N LYS A 239 20.34 -11.39 -1.71
CA LYS A 239 20.27 -11.44 -0.25
C LYS A 239 18.86 -11.14 0.27
N MET A 240 18.14 -10.32 -0.48
CA MET A 240 16.78 -9.90 -0.16
C MET A 240 15.96 -9.74 -1.43
N ALA A 241 14.71 -10.17 -1.38
CA ALA A 241 13.73 -9.96 -2.44
C ALA A 241 12.43 -9.43 -1.86
N VAL A 242 11.83 -8.42 -2.50
CA VAL A 242 10.49 -7.91 -2.20
C VAL A 242 9.70 -7.87 -3.50
N GLY A 243 8.50 -8.43 -3.50
CA GLY A 243 7.54 -8.36 -4.57
C GLY A 243 6.29 -7.65 -4.08
N PHE A 244 5.73 -6.75 -4.88
CA PHE A 244 4.43 -6.12 -4.66
C PHE A 244 3.62 -6.23 -5.95
N GLU A 245 2.34 -6.52 -5.85
CA GLU A 245 1.45 -6.65 -7.00
C GLU A 245 0.00 -6.29 -6.65
N ILE A 246 -0.58 -5.37 -7.42
CA ILE A 246 -2.02 -5.08 -7.41
C ILE A 246 -2.71 -6.11 -8.30
N LEU A 247 -3.54 -6.96 -7.68
CA LEU A 247 -4.29 -8.01 -8.35
C LEU A 247 -5.62 -7.47 -8.88
N GLU A 248 -6.32 -6.67 -8.09
CA GLU A 248 -7.62 -6.13 -8.45
C GLU A 248 -7.74 -4.66 -8.02
N LEU A 249 -8.39 -3.86 -8.88
CA LEU A 249 -8.74 -2.47 -8.61
C LEU A 249 -10.04 -2.15 -9.32
N TYR A 250 -11.12 -1.99 -8.57
CA TYR A 250 -12.44 -1.75 -9.13
C TYR A 250 -13.29 -0.86 -8.24
N ALA A 251 -14.41 -0.39 -8.79
CA ALA A 251 -15.37 0.44 -8.08
C ALA A 251 -16.77 -0.17 -8.15
N GLU A 252 -17.49 -0.11 -7.04
CA GLU A 252 -18.86 -0.58 -6.88
C GLU A 252 -19.72 0.49 -6.20
N PRO A 253 -21.06 0.43 -6.31
CA PRO A 253 -21.94 1.25 -5.47
C PRO A 253 -21.66 0.96 -3.98
N VAL A 254 -21.72 1.99 -3.14
CA VAL A 254 -21.52 1.81 -1.70
C VAL A 254 -22.54 0.84 -1.10
N ASP A 255 -22.01 -0.18 -0.43
CA ASP A 255 -22.73 -1.08 0.47
C ASP A 255 -22.25 -0.84 1.91
N THR A 256 -23.02 -0.07 2.67
CA THR A 256 -22.70 0.19 4.08
C THR A 256 -22.72 -1.08 4.93
N GLY A 257 -23.44 -2.13 4.50
CA GLY A 257 -23.46 -3.45 5.16
C GLY A 257 -22.13 -4.19 5.06
N TYR A 258 -21.22 -3.77 4.18
CA TYR A 258 -19.87 -4.32 4.08
C TYR A 258 -18.95 -3.87 5.23
N PHE A 259 -19.21 -2.69 5.80
CA PHE A 259 -18.40 -2.03 6.84
C PHE A 259 -18.89 -2.36 8.25
N VAL A 260 -19.21 -3.63 8.50
CA VAL A 260 -19.63 -4.12 9.82
C VAL A 260 -18.86 -5.39 10.17
N ILE A 261 -18.72 -5.65 11.47
CA ILE A 261 -18.20 -6.92 11.97
C ILE A 261 -19.31 -7.95 12.04
N PRO A 262 -19.06 -9.20 11.61
CA PRO A 262 -20.03 -10.28 11.76
C PRO A 262 -20.43 -10.48 13.23
N GLU A 263 -21.71 -10.77 13.48
CA GLU A 263 -22.26 -10.94 14.84
C GLU A 263 -21.62 -12.09 15.63
N VAL A 264 -20.94 -13.01 14.96
CA VAL A 264 -20.23 -14.14 15.60
C VAL A 264 -19.00 -13.69 16.38
N TYR A 265 -18.46 -12.50 16.09
CA TYR A 265 -17.21 -12.05 16.71
C TYR A 265 -17.42 -11.63 18.16
N GLU A 266 -16.53 -12.08 19.05
CA GLU A 266 -16.55 -11.71 20.46
C GLU A 266 -15.80 -10.39 20.69
N ARG A 267 -16.38 -9.51 21.52
CA ARG A 267 -15.70 -8.27 21.91
C ARG A 267 -14.69 -8.56 23.01
N VAL A 268 -13.45 -8.19 22.80
CA VAL A 268 -12.38 -8.23 23.80
C VAL A 268 -11.89 -6.83 24.16
N GLU A 269 -11.32 -6.70 25.35
CA GLU A 269 -10.58 -5.50 25.77
C GLU A 269 -9.08 -5.84 25.65
N LYS A 270 -8.38 -5.14 24.77
CA LYS A 270 -6.92 -5.18 24.67
C LYS A 270 -6.38 -3.93 25.36
N ASP A 271 -5.60 -4.14 26.42
CA ASP A 271 -4.91 -3.09 27.19
C ASP A 271 -3.82 -2.40 26.36
#